data_AF-A0A914EZK9-F1
#
_entry.id   AF-A0A914EZK9-F1
#
_cell.length_a   1.000
_cell.length_b   1.000
_cell.length_c   1.000
_cell.angle_alpha   90.00
_cell.angle_beta   90.00
_cell.angle_gamma   90.00
#
_symmetry.space_group_name_H-M   'P 1'
#
loop_
_entity.id
_entity.type
_entity.pdbx_description
1 polymer ?
#
loop_
_entity_poly.entity_id
_entity_poly.type
_entity_poly.pdbx_seq_one_letter_code
_entity_poly.pdbx_strand_id
1 'polypeptide(L)'
;MQSTLLIPFLFIIYVNCQTTIPRPKRQSTNLCPAIPAPINGEIKYSSETPSLGSGYSSGTQATLTCLGGDYSGAKNTTCNNGIWIPLIGSCPGTGIPADSSSAPCLLGPVTPLNGQLKYSTGSVLGPWPAGSTVQLACNPGYTPSGILQATCINRAFNSTMLGECNLSPAKILFKSL
;
A
#
# COMPACT_ATOMS: atom_id res chain seq x y z
N MET A 1 -66.13 -26.19 -27.93
CA MET A 1 -65.98 -25.42 -29.18
C MET A 1 -65.16 -24.18 -28.85
N GLN A 2 -64.09 -23.99 -29.63
CA GLN A 2 -63.20 -22.83 -29.69
C GLN A 2 -63.92 -21.48 -29.51
N SER A 3 -63.30 -20.55 -28.78
CA SER A 3 -63.06 -19.22 -29.36
C SER A 3 -61.98 -18.45 -28.61
N THR A 4 -60.92 -18.21 -29.38
CA THR A 4 -59.72 -17.44 -29.08
C THR A 4 -59.97 -15.98 -29.48
N LEU A 5 -59.62 -15.02 -28.63
CA LEU A 5 -59.33 -13.63 -29.01
C LEU A 5 -58.26 -13.12 -28.03
N LEU A 6 -56.96 -13.31 -28.30
CA LEU A 6 -56.07 -12.33 -28.95
C LEU A 6 -56.30 -10.89 -28.44
N ILE A 7 -55.43 -10.41 -27.54
CA ILE A 7 -54.69 -9.14 -27.70
C ILE A 7 -53.35 -9.25 -26.92
N PRO A 8 -52.23 -8.80 -27.50
CA PRO A 8 -50.90 -9.30 -27.16
C PRO A 8 -49.91 -8.18 -26.75
N PHE A 9 -48.69 -8.55 -26.33
CA PHE A 9 -47.46 -7.74 -26.46
C PHE A 9 -47.15 -6.50 -25.57
N LEU A 10 -47.69 -6.30 -24.36
CA LEU A 10 -47.21 -5.16 -23.52
C LEU A 10 -46.78 -5.45 -22.07
N PHE A 11 -46.82 -6.70 -21.59
CA PHE A 11 -46.35 -7.04 -20.23
C PHE A 11 -45.04 -7.84 -20.18
N ILE A 12 -44.35 -8.05 -21.31
CA ILE A 12 -43.09 -8.82 -21.34
C ILE A 12 -41.84 -7.94 -21.10
N ILE A 13 -41.96 -6.61 -21.10
CA ILE A 13 -40.79 -5.71 -20.97
C ILE A 13 -40.53 -5.29 -19.51
N TYR A 14 -41.46 -5.54 -18.59
CA TYR A 14 -41.26 -5.18 -17.18
C TYR A 14 -40.82 -6.41 -16.36
N VAL A 15 -39.57 -6.36 -15.92
CA VAL A 15 -38.96 -7.21 -14.89
C VAL A 15 -38.43 -8.57 -15.36
N ASN A 16 -37.58 -8.54 -16.39
CA ASN A 16 -36.41 -9.43 -16.44
C ASN A 16 -35.14 -8.57 -16.47
N CYS A 17 -34.89 -7.87 -15.36
CA CYS A 17 -33.57 -7.37 -15.05
C CYS A 17 -32.94 -8.34 -14.05
N GLN A 18 -32.61 -9.55 -14.51
CA GLN A 18 -31.54 -10.30 -13.86
C GLN A 18 -30.26 -9.53 -14.16
N THR A 19 -30.02 -8.47 -13.39
CA THR A 19 -28.65 -8.01 -13.15
C THR A 19 -27.97 -9.20 -12.51
N THR A 20 -27.26 -9.97 -13.33
CA THR A 20 -26.02 -10.61 -12.92
C THR A 20 -25.13 -9.49 -12.40
N ILE A 21 -25.38 -9.05 -11.17
CA ILE A 21 -24.36 -8.41 -10.36
C ILE A 21 -23.24 -9.44 -10.40
N PRO A 22 -22.07 -9.17 -11.03
CA PRO A 22 -20.94 -10.04 -10.79
C PRO A 22 -20.79 -10.02 -9.28
N ARG A 23 -21.10 -11.16 -8.62
CA ARG A 23 -20.78 -11.33 -7.21
C ARG A 23 -19.38 -10.72 -7.06
N PRO A 24 -19.13 -9.79 -6.12
CA PRO A 24 -17.75 -9.46 -5.81
C PRO A 24 -17.10 -10.81 -5.63
N LYS A 25 -16.10 -11.15 -6.46
CA LYS A 25 -15.48 -12.47 -6.42
C LYS A 25 -15.17 -12.67 -4.96
N ARG A 26 -15.94 -13.53 -4.28
CA ARG A 26 -15.54 -14.06 -3.00
C ARG A 26 -14.34 -14.87 -3.43
N GLN A 27 -13.17 -14.25 -3.34
CA GLN A 27 -11.92 -14.85 -3.71
C GLN A 27 -11.66 -15.91 -2.65
N SER A 28 -12.39 -17.01 -2.77
CA SER A 28 -12.24 -18.17 -1.94
C SER A 28 -11.21 -19.02 -2.63
N THR A 29 -9.93 -18.66 -2.49
CA THR A 29 -8.86 -19.56 -2.88
C THR A 29 -7.75 -19.41 -1.86
N ASN A 30 -7.21 -20.54 -1.41
CA ASN A 30 -6.17 -20.73 -0.40
C ASN A 30 -4.80 -20.13 -0.82
N LEU A 31 -4.81 -18.97 -1.49
CA LEU A 31 -3.69 -18.34 -2.16
C LEU A 31 -3.23 -17.11 -1.38
N CYS A 32 -1.93 -17.01 -1.13
CA CYS A 32 -1.38 -15.87 -0.43
C CYS A 32 -1.12 -14.71 -1.39
N PRO A 33 -1.37 -13.46 -0.97
CA PRO A 33 -1.04 -12.29 -1.79
C PRO A 33 0.47 -12.16 -1.95
N ALA A 34 0.92 -11.49 -3.01
CA ALA A 34 2.32 -11.12 -3.13
C ALA A 34 2.73 -10.19 -1.99
N ILE A 35 3.85 -10.51 -1.35
CA ILE A 35 4.48 -9.67 -0.33
C ILE A 35 5.12 -8.49 -1.06
N PRO A 36 4.79 -7.24 -0.70
CA PRO A 36 5.42 -6.07 -1.29
C PRO A 36 6.93 -6.07 -1.01
N ALA A 37 7.71 -5.52 -1.93
CA ALA A 37 9.15 -5.45 -1.77
C ALA A 37 9.52 -4.61 -0.53
N PRO A 38 10.31 -5.15 0.42
CA PRO A 38 10.73 -4.44 1.61
C PRO A 38 11.82 -3.42 1.29
N ILE A 39 11.92 -2.37 2.09
CA ILE A 39 12.99 -1.37 1.96
C ILE A 39 14.31 -2.03 2.33
N ASN A 40 15.36 -1.79 1.53
CA ASN A 40 16.69 -2.38 1.71
C ASN A 40 16.66 -3.92 1.78
N GLY A 41 15.72 -4.55 1.09
CA GLY A 41 15.66 -5.99 0.96
C GLY A 41 14.86 -6.45 -0.25
N GLU A 42 14.84 -7.75 -0.45
CA GLU A 42 14.11 -8.42 -1.51
C GLU A 42 13.39 -9.66 -0.94
N ILE A 43 12.23 -9.99 -1.51
CA ILE A 43 11.52 -11.24 -1.21
C ILE A 43 11.74 -12.21 -2.35
N LYS A 44 12.36 -13.35 -2.04
CA LYS A 44 12.54 -14.46 -2.97
C LYS A 44 11.51 -15.54 -2.70
N TYR A 45 10.80 -15.99 -3.72
CA TYR A 45 9.82 -17.06 -3.60
C TYR A 45 10.40 -18.39 -4.08
N SER A 46 9.95 -19.50 -3.48
CA SER A 46 10.32 -20.86 -3.90
C SER A 46 9.61 -21.31 -5.17
N SER A 47 8.57 -20.58 -5.59
CA SER A 47 7.83 -20.78 -6.85
C SER A 47 8.01 -19.57 -7.75
N GLU A 48 7.82 -19.75 -9.06
CA GLU A 48 7.82 -18.64 -10.01
C GLU A 48 6.74 -17.59 -9.66
N THR A 49 6.96 -16.35 -10.07
CA THR A 49 6.00 -15.27 -9.84
C THR A 49 4.68 -15.59 -10.54
N PRO A 50 3.57 -15.70 -9.80
CA PRO A 50 2.28 -15.98 -10.39
C PRO A 50 1.85 -14.82 -11.29
N SER A 51 1.09 -15.11 -12.35
CA SER A 51 0.60 -14.10 -13.29
C SER A 51 -0.21 -13.03 -12.58
N LEU A 52 -0.15 -11.79 -13.08
CA LEU A 52 -0.77 -10.61 -12.45
C LEU A 52 -2.23 -10.89 -12.05
N GLY A 53 -2.51 -10.97 -10.75
CA GLY A 53 -3.84 -11.28 -10.20
C GLY A 53 -4.04 -12.72 -9.70
N SER A 54 -3.05 -13.60 -9.83
CA SER A 54 -3.01 -14.91 -9.16
C SER A 54 -2.07 -14.86 -7.96
N GLY A 55 -2.53 -15.28 -6.78
CA GLY A 55 -1.69 -15.35 -5.58
C GLY A 55 -0.79 -16.59 -5.56
N TYR A 56 0.00 -16.74 -4.51
CA TYR A 56 0.87 -17.90 -4.29
C TYR A 56 0.09 -19.06 -3.69
N SER A 57 0.30 -20.28 -4.19
CA SER A 57 -0.34 -21.49 -3.64
C SER A 57 0.13 -21.83 -2.22
N SER A 58 -0.73 -22.49 -1.46
CA SER A 58 -0.33 -23.06 -0.16
C SER A 58 0.89 -23.98 -0.35
N GLY A 59 1.90 -23.83 0.51
CA GLY A 59 3.20 -24.49 0.42
C GLY A 59 4.30 -23.64 -0.23
N THR A 60 3.98 -22.52 -0.90
CA THR A 60 5.03 -21.60 -1.37
C THR A 60 5.77 -21.01 -0.18
N GLN A 61 7.09 -21.03 -0.22
CA GLN A 61 7.95 -20.34 0.74
C GLN A 61 8.42 -19.01 0.17
N ALA A 62 8.45 -17.99 1.02
CA ALA A 62 9.03 -16.70 0.71
C ALA A 62 10.15 -16.40 1.71
N THR A 63 11.30 -15.98 1.19
CA THR A 63 12.51 -15.67 1.95
C THR A 63 12.85 -14.20 1.78
N LEU A 64 12.88 -13.50 2.91
CA LEU A 64 13.39 -12.14 3.02
C LEU A 64 14.91 -12.16 2.97
N THR A 65 15.48 -11.32 2.11
CA THR A 65 16.92 -11.05 2.05
C THR A 65 17.14 -9.57 2.28
N CYS A 66 17.87 -9.23 3.35
CA CYS A 66 18.18 -7.83 3.69
C CYS A 66 19.58 -7.46 3.19
N LEU A 67 19.70 -6.30 2.54
CA LEU A 67 20.95 -5.80 1.97
C LEU A 67 22.03 -5.56 3.05
N GLY A 68 21.61 -5.24 4.28
CA GLY A 68 22.50 -5.04 5.44
C GLY A 68 22.72 -6.30 6.30
N GLY A 69 22.06 -7.42 6.00
CA GLY A 69 22.20 -8.67 6.76
C GLY A 69 21.49 -8.71 8.13
N ASP A 70 20.95 -7.59 8.60
CA ASP A 70 20.11 -7.52 9.80
C ASP A 70 18.64 -7.84 9.46
N TYR A 71 17.95 -8.50 10.38
CA TYR A 71 16.57 -8.95 10.21
C TYR A 71 15.77 -8.68 11.48
N SER A 72 14.56 -8.14 11.33
CA SER A 72 13.59 -7.96 12.41
C SER A 72 12.41 -8.90 12.17
N GLY A 73 12.32 -9.98 12.94
CA GLY A 73 11.29 -11.01 12.76
C GLY A 73 11.69 -12.16 11.84
N ALA A 74 10.70 -12.83 11.24
CA ALA A 74 10.92 -14.08 10.51
C ALA A 74 11.51 -13.85 9.11
N LYS A 75 12.63 -14.48 8.81
CA LYS A 75 13.26 -14.42 7.48
C LYS A 75 12.53 -15.26 6.44
N ASN A 76 11.89 -16.34 6.89
CA ASN A 76 11.18 -17.28 6.04
C ASN A 76 9.72 -17.32 6.45
N THR A 77 8.83 -17.31 5.47
CA THR A 77 7.40 -17.51 5.66
C THR A 77 6.87 -18.54 4.67
N THR A 78 5.85 -19.29 5.08
CA THR A 78 5.18 -20.27 4.22
C THR A 78 3.74 -19.86 4.02
N CYS A 79 3.29 -19.91 2.78
CA CYS A 79 1.88 -19.73 2.48
C CYS A 79 1.11 -20.94 3.02
N ASN A 80 0.22 -20.73 3.99
CA ASN A 80 -0.66 -21.75 4.52
C ASN A 80 -2.11 -21.25 4.40
N ASN A 81 -2.88 -21.90 3.52
CA ASN A 81 -4.29 -21.58 3.30
C ASN A 81 -4.59 -20.08 3.08
N GLY A 82 -3.74 -19.40 2.30
CA GLY A 82 -3.89 -17.98 1.97
C GLY A 82 -3.28 -16.99 2.97
N ILE A 83 -2.64 -17.49 4.03
CA ILE A 83 -1.97 -16.67 5.04
C ILE A 83 -0.48 -17.00 5.07
N TRP A 84 0.38 -15.99 5.09
CA TRP A 84 1.81 -16.14 5.29
C TRP A 84 2.13 -16.41 6.77
N ILE A 85 2.64 -17.61 7.07
CA ILE A 85 2.92 -18.06 8.43
C ILE A 85 4.35 -18.64 8.52
N PRO A 86 5.20 -18.15 9.46
CA PRO A 86 4.98 -16.98 10.31
C PRO A 86 4.91 -15.69 9.48
N LEU A 87 4.39 -14.58 10.03
CA LEU A 87 4.40 -13.30 9.32
C LEU A 87 5.85 -12.92 8.99
N ILE A 88 6.11 -12.55 7.73
CA ILE A 88 7.45 -12.17 7.29
C ILE A 88 7.93 -10.94 8.08
N GLY A 89 9.21 -10.96 8.44
CA GLY A 89 9.87 -9.87 9.11
C GLY A 89 10.16 -8.68 8.19
N SER A 90 10.89 -7.71 8.71
CA SER A 90 11.37 -6.55 7.98
C SER A 90 12.90 -6.48 8.04
N CYS A 91 13.47 -5.76 7.08
CA CYS A 91 14.86 -5.35 7.17
C CYS A 91 14.91 -4.09 8.04
N PRO A 92 15.46 -4.15 9.27
CA PRO A 92 15.75 -2.94 10.00
C PRO A 92 16.75 -2.16 9.14
N GLY A 93 16.30 -1.01 8.64
CA GLY A 93 17.25 0.02 8.26
C GLY A 93 18.08 0.35 9.49
N THR A 94 19.30 0.83 9.29
CA THR A 94 20.05 1.52 10.33
C THR A 94 19.23 2.71 10.83
N GLY A 95 18.32 2.47 11.78
CA GLY A 95 17.31 3.41 12.22
C GLY A 95 15.99 2.78 12.68
N ILE A 96 15.97 2.38 13.96
CA ILE A 96 14.81 2.18 14.86
C ILE A 96 14.13 0.78 14.79
N PRO A 97 14.06 0.04 15.92
CA PRO A 97 13.40 -1.26 16.00
C PRO A 97 11.88 -1.12 15.85
N ALA A 98 11.30 -1.81 14.87
CA ALA A 98 9.87 -2.09 14.83
C ALA A 98 9.58 -3.15 15.90
N ASP A 99 9.22 -2.68 17.09
CA ASP A 99 8.65 -3.53 18.13
C ASP A 99 7.26 -3.99 17.67
N SER A 100 6.97 -5.26 17.86
CA SER A 100 5.68 -5.89 17.55
C SER A 100 4.50 -5.37 18.42
N SER A 101 4.68 -4.25 19.13
CA SER A 101 3.70 -3.64 20.04
C SER A 101 3.15 -2.29 19.55
N SER A 102 3.81 -1.64 18.58
CA SER A 102 3.39 -0.33 18.09
C SER A 102 2.40 -0.49 16.92
N ALA A 103 1.13 -0.21 17.22
CA ALA A 103 0.06 -0.28 16.24
C ALA A 103 0.27 0.70 15.06
N PRO A 104 -0.23 0.36 13.85
CA PRO A 104 0.03 1.14 12.64
C PRO A 104 -0.59 2.54 12.72
N CYS A 105 0.04 3.50 12.05
CA CYS A 105 -0.52 4.83 11.85
C CYS A 105 -1.63 4.75 10.79
N LEU A 106 -2.82 5.23 11.15
CA LEU A 106 -3.97 5.25 10.24
C LEU A 106 -4.05 6.55 9.45
N LEU A 107 -3.49 7.63 10.00
CA LEU A 107 -3.50 8.97 9.43
C LEU A 107 -2.07 9.42 9.12
N GLY A 108 -1.90 10.02 7.95
CA GLY A 108 -0.63 10.58 7.49
C GLY A 108 -0.53 12.06 7.86
N PRO A 109 0.68 12.64 7.84
CA PRO A 109 0.85 14.08 8.00
C PRO A 109 0.18 14.88 6.89
N VAL A 110 -0.09 16.15 7.17
CA VAL A 110 -0.68 17.05 6.18
C VAL A 110 0.36 17.39 5.10
N THR A 111 -0.02 17.26 3.83
CA THR A 111 0.80 17.69 2.69
C THR A 111 0.85 19.23 2.65
N PRO A 112 2.05 19.85 2.74
CA PRO A 112 2.17 21.30 2.63
C PRO A 112 1.99 21.76 1.17
N LEU A 113 1.65 23.05 0.99
CA LEU A 113 1.52 23.65 -0.33
C LEU A 113 2.87 23.61 -1.07
N ASN A 114 2.84 23.31 -2.37
CA ASN A 114 4.04 23.14 -3.21
C ASN A 114 5.00 22.04 -2.74
N GLY A 115 4.53 21.10 -1.91
CA GLY A 115 5.27 19.94 -1.46
C GLY A 115 4.52 18.63 -1.68
N GLN A 116 5.26 17.54 -1.65
CA GLN A 116 4.76 16.18 -1.75
C GLN A 116 5.37 15.33 -0.62
N LEU A 117 4.55 14.47 -0.03
CA LEU A 117 5.01 13.55 1.01
C LEU A 117 5.38 12.21 0.38
N LYS A 118 6.60 11.75 0.67
CA LYS A 118 7.14 10.47 0.22
C LYS A 118 7.26 9.53 1.40
N TYR A 119 6.40 8.54 1.45
CA TYR A 119 6.41 7.53 2.49
C TYR A 119 7.40 6.42 2.14
N SER A 120 8.10 5.92 3.15
CA SER A 120 9.06 4.83 3.04
C SER A 120 8.39 3.53 2.55
N THR A 121 7.10 3.37 2.84
CA THR A 121 6.27 2.24 2.38
C THR A 121 5.93 2.28 0.90
N GLY A 122 6.15 3.40 0.21
CA GLY A 122 5.70 3.62 -1.17
C GLY A 122 4.20 3.95 -1.30
N SER A 123 3.41 3.73 -0.25
CA SER A 123 1.98 4.05 -0.23
C SER A 123 1.73 5.47 0.26
N VAL A 124 0.96 6.24 -0.51
CA VAL A 124 0.50 7.60 -0.15
C VAL A 124 -0.69 7.61 0.82
N LEU A 125 -1.34 6.46 1.00
CA LEU A 125 -2.47 6.26 1.91
C LEU A 125 -2.14 5.15 2.90
N GLY A 126 -2.67 5.30 4.12
CA GLY A 126 -2.48 4.34 5.21
C GLY A 126 -3.32 3.08 5.05
N PRO A 127 -3.13 2.10 5.95
CA PRO A 127 -2.34 2.18 7.19
C PRO A 127 -0.82 2.02 6.99
N TRP A 128 -0.02 2.83 7.71
CA TRP A 128 1.44 2.74 7.72
C TRP A 128 1.93 1.93 8.93
N PRO A 129 2.74 0.88 8.75
CA PRO A 129 3.37 0.15 9.84
C PRO A 129 4.16 1.08 10.77
N ALA A 130 4.27 0.73 12.05
CA ALA A 130 5.17 1.45 12.94
C ALA A 130 6.62 1.39 12.45
N GLY A 131 7.35 2.47 12.67
CA GLY A 131 8.67 2.70 12.09
C GLY A 131 8.64 3.24 10.65
N SER A 132 7.48 3.32 9.98
CA SER A 132 7.39 3.96 8.67
C SER A 132 7.83 5.41 8.75
N THR A 133 8.65 5.86 7.80
CA THR A 133 9.04 7.27 7.71
C THR A 133 8.36 7.94 6.53
N VAL A 134 8.21 9.25 6.61
CA VAL A 134 7.71 10.10 5.53
C VAL A 134 8.62 11.29 5.39
N GLN A 135 9.01 11.59 4.16
CA GLN A 135 9.85 12.73 3.82
C GLN A 135 9.08 13.76 2.99
N LEU A 136 9.31 15.03 3.28
CA LEU A 136 8.84 16.14 2.48
C LEU A 136 9.77 16.38 1.28
N ALA A 137 9.20 16.34 0.08
CA ALA A 137 9.85 16.74 -1.16
C ALA A 137 9.15 17.97 -1.74
N CYS A 138 9.86 19.09 -1.89
CA CYS A 138 9.30 20.30 -2.51
C CYS A 138 9.29 20.22 -4.02
N ASN A 139 8.29 20.87 -4.64
CA ASN A 139 8.20 21.02 -6.08
C ASN A 139 9.39 21.85 -6.62
N PRO A 140 9.78 21.66 -7.89
CA PRO A 140 10.85 22.43 -8.50
C PRO A 140 10.66 23.95 -8.36
N GLY A 141 11.70 24.65 -7.90
CA GLY A 141 11.66 26.10 -7.64
C GLY A 141 11.22 26.47 -6.23
N TYR A 142 10.97 25.50 -5.36
CA TYR A 142 10.72 25.69 -3.93
C TYR A 142 11.78 24.97 -3.10
N THR A 143 12.12 25.54 -1.95
CA THR A 143 13.06 25.00 -0.97
C THR A 143 12.34 24.63 0.32
N PRO A 144 12.59 23.43 0.87
CA PRO A 144 11.99 23.00 2.13
C PRO A 144 12.51 23.82 3.33
N SER A 145 11.64 24.13 4.28
CA SER A 145 11.96 24.82 5.53
C SER A 145 11.27 24.16 6.72
N GLY A 146 12.00 23.85 7.79
CA GLY A 146 11.47 23.18 8.98
C GLY A 146 11.70 21.66 8.98
N ILE A 147 10.74 20.90 9.54
CA ILE A 147 10.84 19.45 9.75
C ILE A 147 10.59 18.69 8.45
N LEU A 148 11.59 18.01 7.90
CA LEU A 148 11.48 17.38 6.57
C LEU A 148 11.18 15.89 6.62
N GLN A 149 11.15 15.30 7.81
CA GLN A 149 10.89 13.88 8.00
C GLN A 149 10.08 13.62 9.26
N ALA A 150 9.16 12.66 9.20
CA ALA A 150 8.46 12.14 10.36
C ALA A 150 8.47 10.61 10.36
N THR A 151 8.33 10.00 11.54
CA THR A 151 8.31 8.56 11.77
C THR A 151 7.02 8.15 12.48
N CYS A 152 6.38 7.09 12.01
CA CYS A 152 5.22 6.48 12.64
C CYS A 152 5.63 5.78 13.94
N ILE A 153 5.17 6.29 15.08
CA ILE A 153 5.46 5.77 16.42
C ILE A 153 4.15 5.75 17.20
N ASN A 154 3.77 4.60 17.78
CA ASN A 154 2.56 4.50 18.61
C ASN A 154 1.28 5.06 17.95
N ARG A 155 0.93 4.59 16.75
CA ARG A 155 -0.26 4.99 15.94
C ARG A 155 -0.27 6.41 15.37
N ALA A 156 0.74 7.24 15.64
CA ALA A 156 0.84 8.58 15.09
C ALA A 156 2.24 8.85 14.53
N PHE A 157 2.33 9.70 13.50
CA PHE A 157 3.63 10.23 13.12
C PHE A 157 4.10 11.20 14.20
N ASN A 158 5.38 11.13 14.58
CA ASN A 158 5.98 12.02 15.58
C ASN A 158 5.83 13.52 15.24
N SER A 159 5.67 13.84 13.95
CA SER A 159 5.26 15.16 13.45
C SER A 159 4.12 15.01 12.45
N THR A 160 2.96 15.57 12.78
CA THR A 160 1.76 15.60 11.91
C THR A 160 1.78 16.76 10.91
N MET A 161 2.63 17.76 11.15
CA MET A 161 2.97 18.84 10.23
C MET A 161 4.44 18.73 9.90
N LEU A 162 4.74 18.46 8.63
CA LEU A 162 6.09 18.65 8.10
C LEU A 162 6.27 20.13 7.74
N GLY A 163 7.50 20.50 7.42
CA GLY A 163 7.90 21.84 7.04
C GLY A 163 7.17 22.37 5.81
N GLU A 164 7.48 23.61 5.45
CA GLU A 164 6.86 24.30 4.33
C GLU A 164 7.80 24.37 3.13
N CYS A 165 7.24 24.48 1.94
CA CYS A 165 7.99 24.69 0.71
C CYS A 165 7.92 26.17 0.33
N ASN A 166 8.98 26.91 0.66
CA ASN A 166 9.11 28.33 0.34
C ASN A 166 9.69 28.53 -1.05
N LEU A 167 9.34 29.61 -1.73
CA LEU A 167 9.92 29.93 -3.04
C LEU A 167 11.44 30.05 -2.91
N SER A 168 12.16 29.31 -3.76
CA SER A 168 13.61 29.35 -3.76
C SER A 168 14.09 30.72 -4.25
N PRO A 169 14.96 31.42 -3.51
CA PRO A 169 15.53 32.69 -3.95
C PRO A 169 16.36 32.54 -5.24
N ALA A 170 16.82 31.33 -5.58
CA ALA A 170 17.53 31.05 -6.82
C ALA A 170 16.69 31.30 -8.08
N LYS A 171 15.35 31.30 -7.99
CA LYS A 171 14.46 31.60 -9.13
C LYS A 171 14.18 33.10 -9.30
N ILE A 172 14.51 33.92 -8.30
CA ILE A 172 14.39 35.38 -8.40
C ILE A 172 15.48 35.92 -9.34
N LEU A 173 16.67 35.32 -9.36
CA LEU A 173 17.78 35.72 -10.23
C LEU A 173 17.56 35.46 -11.73
N PHE A 174 16.71 34.50 -12.11
CA PHE A 174 16.42 34.18 -13.52
C PHE A 174 15.18 34.91 -14.08
N LYS A 175 14.51 35.75 -13.28
CA LYS A 175 13.41 36.62 -13.77
C LYS A 175 13.82 38.07 -13.99
N SER A 176 15.12 38.38 -13.86
CA SER A 176 15.67 39.73 -13.98
C SER A 176 16.79 39.87 -15.03
N LEU A 177 16.85 38.97 -16.00
CA LEU A 177 17.70 39.07 -17.20
C LEU A 177 16.84 38.85 -18.45
#